data_AF-A0A2V9IRG6-F1
#
_entry.id   AF-A0A2V9IRG6-F1
#
_cell.length_a   1.000
_cell.length_b   1.000
_cell.length_c   1.000
_cell.angle_alpha   90.00
_cell.angle_beta   90.00
_cell.angle_gamma   90.00
#
_symmetry.space_group_name_H-M   'P 1'
#
loop_
_entity.id
_entity.type
_entity.pdbx_description
1 polymer ?
#
loop_
_entity_poly.entity_id
_entity_poly.type
_entity_poly.pdbx_seq_one_letter_code
_entity_poly.pdbx_strand_id
1 'polypeptide(L)'
;MAQVEFIGVNSKATLTDNNTVAIVTGSIVCGPGDTFEINSVVQQNHAQTNVAGSGFSEPVDCTGSPQPFAVQVQVVSPPNATFQKGPASAIVSAFTSPSGDSQTLTVKLLLSQ
;
A
#
# COMPACT_ATOMS: atom_id res chain seq x y z
N MET A 1 15.45 10.27 17.21
CA MET A 1 14.13 9.97 16.63
C MET A 1 14.32 8.81 15.69
N ALA A 2 13.54 7.75 15.82
CA ALA A 2 13.67 6.59 14.95
C ALA A 2 12.86 6.87 13.68
N GLN A 3 13.57 6.96 12.56
CA GLN A 3 12.99 7.24 11.25
C GLN A 3 12.00 6.13 10.88
N VAL A 4 10.88 6.50 10.25
CA VAL A 4 9.97 5.53 9.64
C VAL A 4 10.66 4.78 8.50
N GLU A 5 10.61 3.45 8.54
CA GLU A 5 11.26 2.60 7.55
C GLU A 5 10.41 1.39 7.19
N PHE A 6 10.14 1.21 5.91
CA PHE A 6 9.63 -0.03 5.34
C PHE A 6 10.70 -1.11 5.43
N ILE A 7 10.45 -2.14 6.23
CA ILE A 7 11.25 -3.36 6.23
C ILE A 7 11.05 -4.12 4.91
N GLY A 8 9.83 -4.06 4.36
CA GLY A 8 9.53 -4.59 3.05
C GLY A 8 8.07 -4.43 2.67
N VAL A 9 7.80 -4.37 1.37
CA VAL A 9 6.45 -4.45 0.82
C VAL A 9 6.36 -5.73 0.00
N ASN A 10 5.30 -6.50 0.21
CA ASN A 10 5.11 -7.75 -0.49
C ASN A 10 4.93 -7.48 -1.99
N SER A 11 5.66 -8.25 -2.82
CA SER A 11 5.59 -8.16 -4.28
C SER A 11 4.32 -8.79 -4.87
N LYS A 12 3.43 -9.31 -4.01
CA LYS A 12 2.13 -9.87 -4.39
C LYS A 12 1.04 -9.11 -3.63
N ALA A 13 -0.02 -8.76 -4.35
CA ALA A 13 -1.22 -8.20 -3.75
C ALA A 13 -2.42 -9.08 -4.13
N THR A 14 -3.30 -9.31 -3.16
CA THR A 14 -4.48 -10.14 -3.34
C THR A 14 -5.65 -9.29 -3.84
N LEU A 15 -6.32 -9.75 -4.88
CA LEU A 15 -7.52 -9.14 -5.44
C LEU A 15 -8.76 -9.64 -4.70
N THR A 16 -9.60 -8.72 -4.26
CA THR A 16 -10.90 -9.00 -3.62
C THR A 16 -12.01 -8.19 -4.30
N ASP A 17 -13.26 -8.37 -3.84
CA ASP A 17 -14.40 -7.55 -4.25
C ASP A 17 -14.59 -7.49 -5.77
N ASN A 18 -14.64 -8.66 -6.40
CA ASN A 18 -14.70 -8.80 -7.87
C ASN A 18 -13.56 -8.07 -8.60
N ASN A 19 -12.36 -8.11 -8.01
CA ASN A 19 -11.15 -7.43 -8.45
C ASN A 19 -11.22 -5.90 -8.46
N THR A 20 -12.15 -5.30 -7.70
CA THR A 20 -12.19 -3.85 -7.53
C THR A 20 -11.30 -3.37 -6.37
N VAL A 21 -10.84 -4.30 -5.53
CA VAL A 21 -9.93 -4.03 -4.41
C VAL A 21 -8.65 -4.87 -4.56
N ALA A 22 -7.50 -4.25 -4.32
CA ALA A 22 -6.21 -4.93 -4.17
C ALA A 22 -5.68 -4.72 -2.75
N ILE A 23 -5.33 -5.79 -2.05
CA ILE A 23 -4.76 -5.76 -0.70
C ILE A 23 -3.24 -5.73 -0.80
N VAL A 24 -2.64 -4.57 -0.55
CA VAL A 24 -1.19 -4.37 -0.48
C VAL A 24 -0.74 -4.58 0.95
N THR A 25 0.26 -5.43 1.16
CA THR A 25 0.76 -5.80 2.49
C THR A 25 2.26 -5.60 2.59
N GLY A 26 2.76 -5.45 3.82
CA GLY A 26 4.18 -5.33 4.07
C GLY A 26 4.48 -5.23 5.57
N SER A 27 5.68 -4.78 5.87
CA SER A 27 6.12 -4.51 7.23
C SER A 27 6.88 -3.18 7.31
N ILE A 28 6.68 -2.49 8.42
CA ILE A 28 7.22 -1.18 8.71
C ILE A 28 7.76 -1.15 10.14
N VAL A 29 8.77 -0.32 10.38
CA VAL A 29 9.23 0.03 11.72
C VAL A 29 9.18 1.55 11.88
N CYS A 30 8.77 2.01 13.04
CA CYS A 30 8.72 3.42 13.42
C CYS A 30 8.94 3.57 14.93
N GLY A 31 9.29 4.78 15.37
CA GLY A 31 9.65 5.06 16.75
C GLY A 31 8.49 4.90 17.74
N PRO A 32 8.70 4.29 18.93
CA PRO A 32 7.68 4.24 19.97
C PRO A 32 7.14 5.63 20.32
N GLY A 33 5.83 5.74 20.51
CA GLY A 33 5.15 7.01 20.82
C GLY A 33 4.69 7.80 19.60
N ASP A 34 5.05 7.37 18.39
CA ASP A 34 4.40 7.81 17.16
C ASP A 34 3.24 6.86 16.78
N THR A 35 2.36 7.30 15.89
CA THR A 35 1.51 6.46 15.05
C THR A 35 2.04 6.44 13.63
N PHE A 36 1.72 5.41 12.85
CA PHE A 36 1.97 5.39 11.41
C PHE A 36 0.67 5.18 10.62
N GLU A 37 0.59 5.80 9.45
CA GLU A 37 -0.45 5.60 8.44
C GLU A 37 0.22 5.26 7.11
N ILE A 38 -0.38 4.33 6.35
CA ILE A 38 0.10 3.92 5.04
C ILE A 38 -0.89 4.37 3.97
N ASN A 39 -0.40 5.10 2.98
CA ASN A 39 -1.11 5.36 1.72
C ASN A 39 -0.53 4.45 0.63
N SER A 40 -1.38 3.84 -0.19
CA SER A 40 -0.95 3.07 -1.34
C SER A 40 -1.75 3.43 -2.58
N VAL A 41 -1.05 3.66 -3.69
CA VAL A 41 -1.62 3.82 -5.03
C VAL A 41 -1.17 2.65 -5.88
N VAL A 42 -2.10 1.86 -6.42
CA VAL A 42 -1.81 0.75 -7.34
C VAL A 42 -2.16 1.19 -8.75
N GLN A 43 -1.25 0.97 -9.68
CA GLN A 43 -1.44 1.22 -11.09
C GLN A 43 -1.17 -0.04 -11.91
N GLN A 44 -2.10 -0.40 -12.78
CA GLN A 44 -1.97 -1.52 -13.70
C GLN A 44 -2.25 -1.06 -15.13
N ASN A 45 -1.25 -1.24 -15.99
CA ASN A 45 -1.41 -1.10 -17.43
C ASN A 45 -1.65 -2.49 -18.03
N HIS A 46 -2.83 -2.71 -18.62
CA HIS A 46 -3.17 -3.97 -19.26
C HIS A 46 -3.78 -3.74 -20.64
N ALA A 47 -3.07 -4.18 -21.68
CA ALA A 47 -3.41 -4.26 -23.13
C ALA A 47 -4.06 -3.03 -23.80
N GLN A 48 -5.08 -2.40 -23.21
CA GLN A 48 -5.78 -1.21 -23.68
C GLN A 48 -6.37 -0.33 -22.54
N THR A 49 -6.20 -0.71 -21.26
CA THR A 49 -6.72 0.04 -20.11
C THR A 49 -5.63 0.29 -19.07
N ASN A 50 -5.66 1.48 -18.48
CA ASN A 50 -4.84 1.87 -17.34
C ASN A 50 -5.76 1.99 -16.14
N VAL A 51 -5.63 1.08 -15.18
CA VAL A 51 -6.46 1.05 -13.97
C VAL A 51 -5.61 1.54 -12.82
N ALA A 52 -6.12 2.53 -12.10
CA ALA A 52 -5.52 3.08 -10.90
C ALA A 52 -6.49 2.96 -9.73
N GLY A 53 -5.94 2.59 -8.58
CA GLY A 53 -6.65 2.60 -7.31
C GLY A 53 -5.83 3.27 -6.22
N SER A 54 -6.50 3.70 -5.16
CA SER A 54 -5.87 4.28 -3.98
C SER A 54 -6.50 3.75 -2.70
N GLY A 55 -5.73 3.73 -1.63
CA GLY A 55 -6.20 3.33 -0.30
C GLY A 55 -5.30 3.87 0.79
N PHE A 56 -5.86 3.97 2.00
CA PHE A 56 -5.15 4.34 3.20
C PHE A 56 -5.42 3.30 4.30
N SER A 57 -4.44 3.06 5.17
CA SER A 57 -4.68 2.34 6.43
C SER A 57 -5.23 3.30 7.48
N GLU A 58 -5.89 2.74 8.48
CA GLU A 58 -6.08 3.46 9.74
C GLU A 58 -4.72 3.70 10.43
N PRO A 59 -4.58 4.76 11.24
CA PRO A 59 -3.40 4.97 12.07
C PRO A 59 -3.18 3.84 13.07
N VAL A 60 -1.93 3.41 13.20
CA VAL A 60 -1.51 2.33 14.11
C VAL A 60 -0.36 2.80 14.99
N ASP A 61 -0.42 2.52 16.30
CA ASP A 61 0.65 2.87 17.24
C ASP A 61 1.97 2.16 16.89
N CYS A 62 3.05 2.93 16.86
CA CYS A 62 4.39 2.43 16.68
C CYS A 62 4.90 1.77 17.97
N THR A 63 5.44 0.56 17.84
CA THR A 63 5.97 -0.24 18.94
C THR A 63 7.49 -0.20 19.03
N GLY A 64 8.18 0.42 18.06
CA GLY A 64 9.63 0.33 17.92
C GLY A 64 10.14 -1.02 17.37
N SER A 65 9.23 -1.90 16.96
CA SER A 65 9.52 -3.19 16.33
C SER A 65 8.83 -3.29 14.97
N PRO A 66 9.28 -4.17 14.06
CA PRO A 66 8.60 -4.42 12.80
C PRO A 66 7.13 -4.82 13.00
N GLN A 67 6.22 -4.02 12.45
CA GLN A 67 4.78 -4.24 12.48
C GLN A 67 4.27 -4.53 11.07
N PRO A 68 3.33 -5.49 10.91
CA PRO A 68 2.69 -5.71 9.63
C PRO A 68 1.71 -4.58 9.32
N PHE A 69 1.51 -4.30 8.03
CA PHE A 69 0.43 -3.44 7.57
C PHE A 69 -0.33 -4.10 6.41
N ALA A 70 -1.58 -3.68 6.23
CA ALA A 70 -2.40 -4.02 5.07
C ALA A 70 -3.19 -2.79 4.64
N VAL A 71 -3.15 -2.48 3.35
CA VAL A 71 -3.91 -1.38 2.74
C VAL A 71 -4.84 -1.96 1.69
N GLN A 72 -6.14 -1.67 1.82
CA GLN A 72 -7.14 -1.96 0.81
C GLN A 72 -7.13 -0.85 -0.22
N VAL A 73 -6.69 -1.16 -1.43
CA VAL A 73 -6.60 -0.22 -2.54
C VAL A 73 -7.79 -0.43 -3.47
N GLN A 74 -8.75 0.50 -3.41
CA GLN A 74 -9.95 0.48 -4.24
C GLN A 74 -9.66 1.13 -5.60
N VAL A 75 -10.16 0.55 -6.70
CA VAL A 75 -10.11 1.18 -8.03
C VAL A 75 -10.82 2.54 -8.00
N VAL A 76 -10.14 3.58 -8.49
CA VAL A 76 -10.66 4.95 -8.60
C VAL A 76 -10.81 5.38 -10.06
N SER A 77 -9.93 4.90 -10.95
CA SER A 77 -9.93 5.31 -12.35
C SER A 77 -9.57 4.15 -13.29
N PRO A 78 -10.25 4.00 -14.43
CA PRO A 78 -11.53 4.66 -14.76
C PRO A 78 -12.66 4.16 -13.84
N PRO A 79 -13.76 4.92 -13.69
CA PRO A 79 -14.92 4.48 -12.91
C PRO A 79 -15.42 3.12 -13.38
N ASN A 80 -15.81 2.25 -12.44
CA ASN A 80 -16.29 0.88 -12.68
C ASN A 80 -15.28 -0.07 -13.34
N ALA A 81 -13.99 0.30 -13.41
CA ALA A 81 -12.96 -0.63 -13.83
C ALA A 81 -12.65 -1.66 -12.74
N THR A 82 -12.00 -2.74 -13.16
CA THR A 82 -11.49 -3.78 -12.28
C THR A 82 -10.02 -3.99 -12.58
N PHE A 83 -9.25 -4.32 -11.55
CA PHE A 83 -7.93 -4.87 -11.76
C PHE A 83 -8.03 -6.25 -12.42
N GLN A 84 -6.95 -6.63 -13.11
CA GLN A 84 -6.76 -7.94 -13.69
C GLN A 84 -5.63 -8.66 -12.96
N LYS A 85 -5.63 -10.00 -13.00
CA LYS A 85 -4.48 -10.78 -12.53
C LYS A 85 -3.28 -10.46 -13.41
N GLY A 86 -2.11 -10.27 -12.80
CA GLY A 86 -0.87 -10.01 -13.52
C GLY A 86 -0.07 -8.83 -12.97
N PRO A 87 0.94 -8.38 -13.74
CA PRO A 87 1.84 -7.32 -13.30
C PRO A 87 1.11 -6.01 -13.02
N ALA A 88 1.56 -5.30 -12.00
CA ALA A 88 1.18 -3.94 -11.64
C ALA A 88 2.36 -3.24 -10.96
N SER A 89 2.19 -1.96 -10.65
CA SER A 89 3.10 -1.19 -9.79
C SER A 89 2.32 -0.56 -8.66
N ALA A 90 2.93 -0.41 -7.50
CA ALA A 90 2.39 0.42 -6.44
C ALA A 90 3.38 1.47 -5.97
N ILE A 91 2.86 2.62 -5.59
CA ILE A 91 3.55 3.63 -4.80
C ILE A 91 2.98 3.52 -3.40
N VAL A 92 3.83 3.22 -2.43
CA VAL A 92 3.44 3.05 -1.02
C VAL A 92 4.17 4.09 -0.20
N SER A 93 3.43 4.89 0.57
CA SER A 93 3.93 5.97 1.40
C SER A 93 3.53 5.73 2.85
N ALA A 94 4.48 5.83 3.76
CA ALA A 94 4.23 5.84 5.20
C ALA A 94 4.42 7.25 5.74
N PHE A 95 3.58 7.63 6.69
CA PHE A 95 3.64 8.89 7.42
C PHE A 95 3.53 8.61 8.91
N THR A 96 4.33 9.26 9.73
CA THR A 96 4.24 9.16 11.18
C THR A 96 3.77 10.46 11.83
N SER A 97 3.12 10.33 12.99
CA SER A 97 2.66 11.46 13.81
C SER A 97 2.94 11.17 15.29
N PRO A 98 3.42 12.14 16.08
CA PRO A 98 3.66 13.55 15.74
C PRO A 98 5.02 13.84 15.10
N SER A 99 5.93 12.85 14.98
CA SER A 99 7.27 13.09 14.43
C SER A 99 7.28 13.69 13.01
N GLY A 100 6.26 13.38 12.20
CA GLY A 100 6.14 13.90 10.84
C GLY A 100 7.10 13.25 9.85
N ASP A 101 7.73 12.13 10.21
CA ASP A 101 8.60 11.40 9.30
C ASP A 101 7.76 10.76 8.19
N SER A 102 8.36 10.61 7.01
CA SER A 102 7.72 9.93 5.89
C SER A 102 8.72 9.18 5.04
N GLN A 103 8.24 8.10 4.43
CA GLN A 103 9.00 7.34 3.45
C GLN A 103 8.08 6.90 2.32
N THR A 104 8.58 6.93 1.08
CA THR A 104 7.83 6.46 -0.09
C THR A 104 8.66 5.44 -0.86
N LEU A 105 8.03 4.36 -1.28
CA LEU A 105 8.60 3.32 -2.12
C LEU A 105 7.74 3.07 -3.36
N THR A 106 8.41 2.79 -4.48
CA THR A 106 7.77 2.26 -5.68
C THR A 106 8.12 0.78 -5.79
N VAL A 107 7.09 -0.07 -5.90
CA VAL A 107 7.25 -1.52 -5.93
C VAL A 107 6.55 -2.12 -7.13
N LYS A 108 7.16 -3.16 -7.70
CA LYS A 108 6.51 -4.01 -8.69
C LYS A 108 5.63 -5.02 -7.96
N LEU A 109 4.37 -5.10 -8.36
CA LEU A 109 3.39 -6.03 -7.81
C LEU A 109 2.98 -7.07 -8.84
N LEU A 110 2.59 -8.23 -8.34
CA LEU A 110 1.81 -9.22 -9.05
C LEU A 110 0.43 -9.30 -8.38
N LEU A 111 -0.61 -8.92 -9.11
CA LEU A 111 -1.99 -9.03 -8.67
C LEU A 111 -2.47 -10.48 -8.88
N SER A 112 -2.95 -11.12 -7.81
CA SER A 112 -3.46 -12.51 -7.82
C SER A 112 -4.72 -12.63 -6.98
N GLN A 113 -5.48 -13.71 -7.13
CA GLN A 113 -6.59 -14.08 -6.22
C GLN A 113 -6.12 -15.17 -5.26
#